data_AF-A0A939TLN4-F1
#
_entry.id   AF-A0A939TLN4-F1
#
_cell.length_a   1.000
_cell.length_b   1.000
_cell.length_c   1.000
_cell.angle_alpha   90.00
_cell.angle_beta   90.00
_cell.angle_gamma   90.00
#
_symmetry.space_group_name_H-M   'P 1'
#
loop_
_entity.id
_entity.type
_entity.pdbx_description
1 polymer ?
#
loop_
_entity_poly.entity_id
_entity_poly.type
_entity_poly.pdbx_seq_one_letter_code
_entity_poly.pdbx_strand_id
1 'polypeptide(L)' 'MKMEAVKKELEQWGELVITTDAGDRYEIHLGDTTFDFENRVIQLHSPQALYVIDGDSVEAIEKHYGHKME' A
#
# COMPACT_ATOMS: atom_id res chain seq x y z
N MET A 1 -4.26 0.91 12.31
CA MET A 1 -3.16 -0.03 12.70
C MET A 1 -2.64 -0.81 11.51
N LYS A 2 -3.49 -1.20 10.57
CA LYS A 2 -3.07 -2.00 9.42
C LYS A 2 -2.32 -1.14 8.39
N MET A 3 -2.77 0.09 8.15
CA MET A 3 -2.09 1.08 7.31
C MET A 3 -0.63 1.37 7.73
N GLU A 4 -0.36 1.48 9.04
CA GLU A 4 0.98 1.72 9.57
C GLU A 4 1.93 0.56 9.24
N ALA A 5 1.42 -0.67 9.29
CA ALA A 5 2.17 -1.86 8.88
C ALA A 5 2.42 -1.87 7.37
N VAL A 6 1.44 -1.48 6.55
CA VAL A 6 1.61 -1.33 5.10
C VAL A 6 2.72 -0.32 4.79
N LYS A 7 2.70 0.88 5.41
CA LYS A 7 3.76 1.88 5.21
C LYS A 7 5.14 1.33 5.56
N LYS A 8 5.26 0.72 6.75
CA LYS A 8 6.53 0.17 7.23
C LYS A 8 7.09 -0.87 6.26
N GLU A 9 6.25 -1.79 5.79
CA GLU A 9 6.67 -2.82 4.86
C GLU A 9 6.98 -2.21 3.48
N LEU A 10 6.22 -1.21 3.01
CA LEU A 10 6.47 -0.58 1.71
C LEU A 10 7.82 0.17 1.71
N GLU A 11 8.17 0.84 2.81
CA GLU A 11 9.48 1.47 2.98
C GLU A 11 10.63 0.45 3.01
N GLN A 12 10.36 -0.78 3.48
CA GLN A 12 11.36 -1.85 3.55
C GLN A 12 11.56 -2.58 2.22
N TRP A 13 10.50 -2.75 1.43
CA TRP A 13 10.52 -3.58 0.22
C TRP A 13 10.40 -2.78 -1.08
N GLY A 14 10.04 -1.49 -1.03
CA GLY A 14 9.84 -0.64 -2.19
C GLY A 14 8.55 -0.93 -2.97
N GLU A 15 8.04 -2.15 -2.90
CA GLU A 15 6.86 -2.64 -3.61
C GLU A 15 6.13 -3.70 -2.77
N LEU A 16 4.79 -3.64 -2.76
CA LEU A 16 3.92 -4.61 -2.08
C LEU A 16 2.67 -4.87 -2.91
N VAL A 17 2.04 -6.03 -2.68
CA VAL A 17 0.63 -6.24 -3.03
C VAL A 17 -0.20 -6.26 -1.75
N ILE A 18 -1.21 -5.40 -1.66
CA ILE A 18 -2.16 -5.36 -0.55
C ILE A 18 -3.50 -5.94 -0.98
N THR A 19 -4.18 -6.64 -0.08
CA THR A 19 -5.56 -7.13 -0.29
C THR A 19 -6.49 -6.49 0.74
N THR A 20 -7.62 -5.92 0.32
CA THR A 20 -8.65 -5.37 1.21
C THR A 20 -9.62 -6.45 1.72
N ASP A 21 -10.42 -6.13 2.72
CA ASP A 21 -11.48 -7.00 3.26
C ASP A 21 -12.59 -7.34 2.25
N ALA A 22 -12.79 -6.49 1.25
CA ALA A 22 -13.64 -6.74 0.10
C ALA A 22 -13.01 -7.72 -0.93
N GLY A 23 -11.72 -8.05 -0.77
CA GLY A 23 -10.97 -8.92 -1.66
C GLY A 23 -10.28 -8.21 -2.83
N ASP A 24 -10.31 -6.87 -2.88
CA ASP A 24 -9.62 -6.11 -3.92
C ASP A 24 -8.10 -6.16 -3.70
N ARG A 25 -7.34 -6.29 -4.79
CA ARG A 25 -5.88 -6.35 -4.76
C ARG A 25 -5.27 -5.14 -5.43
N TYR A 26 -4.31 -4.52 -4.77
CA TYR A 26 -3.56 -3.37 -5.28
C TYR A 26 -2.06 -3.63 -5.19
N GLU A 27 -1.36 -3.44 -6.29
CA GLU A 27 0.09 -3.31 -6.31
C GLU A 27 0.46 -1.85 -6.03
N ILE A 28 1.30 -1.62 -5.03
CA ILE A 28 1.69 -0.29 -4.57
C ILE A 28 3.22 -0.16 -4.58
N HIS A 29 3.73 0.99 -5.00
CA HIS A 29 5.16 1.28 -5.01
C HIS A 29 5.48 2.50 -4.14
N LEU A 30 6.67 2.51 -3.55
CA LEU A 30 7.10 3.62 -2.71
C LEU A 30 7.10 4.97 -3.44
N GLY A 31 7.35 4.97 -4.75
CA GLY A 31 7.44 6.18 -5.56
C GLY A 31 6.09 6.82 -5.93
N ASP A 32 5.00 6.07 -5.88
CA ASP A 32 3.66 6.49 -6.35
C ASP A 32 2.58 6.40 -5.27
N THR A 33 2.95 6.02 -4.05
CA THR A 33 2.01 5.80 -2.94
C THR A 33 2.18 6.82 -1.82
N THR A 34 1.08 7.47 -1.42
CA THR A 34 1.02 8.42 -0.30
C THR A 34 0.12 7.89 0.83
N PHE A 35 0.50 8.17 2.07
CA PHE A 35 -0.25 7.76 3.27
C PHE A 35 -0.82 8.99 3.99
N ASP A 36 -2.14 9.12 3.98
CA ASP A 36 -2.88 10.12 4.76
C ASP A 36 -3.39 9.50 6.07
N PHE A 37 -2.61 9.64 7.13
CA PHE A 37 -2.93 9.07 8.44
C PHE A 37 -4.07 9.77 9.15
N GLU A 38 -4.37 11.02 8.79
CA GLU A 38 -5.49 11.78 9.37
C GLU A 38 -6.81 11.23 8.85
N ASN A 39 -6.90 11.01 7.53
CA ASN A 39 -8.11 10.50 6.89
C ASN A 39 -8.17 8.97 6.76
N ARG A 40 -7.14 8.24 7.22
CA ARG A 40 -7.03 6.77 7.14
C ARG A 40 -7.01 6.22 5.71
N VAL A 41 -6.44 6.95 4.74
CA VAL A 41 -6.44 6.52 3.33
C VAL A 41 -5.04 6.36 2.74
N ILE A 42 -4.90 5.34 1.89
CA ILE A 42 -3.73 5.13 1.03
C ILE A 42 -4.09 5.65 -0.37
N GLN A 43 -3.23 6.49 -0.92
CA GLN A 43 -3.41 7.09 -2.24
C GLN A 43 -2.38 6.53 -3.21
N LEU A 44 -2.84 5.91 -4.29
CA LEU A 44 -1.99 5.44 -5.39
C LEU A 44 -2.15 6.37 -6.59
N HIS A 45 -1.04 6.98 -7.00
CA HIS A 45 -0.99 7.94 -8.10
C HIS A 45 -0.50 7.27 -9.37
N SER A 46 -1.40 7.07 -10.33
CA SER A 46 -1.03 6.70 -11.69
C SER A 46 -1.11 7.92 -12.61
N PRO A 47 -0.48 7.92 -13.80
CA PRO A 47 -0.58 9.04 -14.73
C PRO A 47 -2.02 9.31 -15.23
N GLN A 48 -2.93 8.34 -15.11
CA GLN A 48 -4.31 8.43 -15.61
C GLN A 48 -5.38 8.47 -14.51
N ALA A 49 -5.04 8.12 -13.27
CA ALA A 49 -6.00 7.96 -12.19
C ALA A 49 -5.36 8.11 -10.81
N LEU A 50 -6.19 8.56 -9.85
CA LEU A 50 -5.91 8.51 -8.42
C LEU A 50 -6.82 7.44 -7.80
N TYR A 51 -6.23 6.45 -7.15
CA TYR A 51 -6.97 5.49 -6.34
C TYR A 51 -6.90 5.90 -4.87
N VAL A 52 -8.03 5.87 -4.18
CA VAL A 52 -8.13 6.15 -2.75
C VAL A 52 -8.63 4.89 -2.08
N ILE A 53 -7.80 4.30 -1.23
CA ILE A 53 -8.02 3.01 -0.58
C ILE A 53 -8.17 3.26 0.91
N ASP A 54 -9.19 2.66 1.54
CA ASP A 54 -9.31 2.65 3.00
C ASP A 54 -8.14 1.85 3.60
N GLY A 55 -7.24 2.53 4.31
CA GLY A 55 -6.01 1.93 4.84
C GLY A 55 -6.25 0.93 5.98
N ASP A 56 -7.41 0.96 6.65
CA ASP A 56 -7.76 -0.03 7.69
C ASP A 56 -8.53 -1.24 7.13
N SER A 57 -9.05 -1.13 5.90
CA SER A 57 -9.65 -2.26 5.17
C SER A 57 -8.61 -3.30 4.73
N VAL A 58 -7.32 -2.97 4.68
CA VAL A 58 -6.27 -3.91 4.27
C VAL A 58 -6.25 -5.15 5.18
N GLU A 59 -6.31 -6.36 4.64
CA GLU A 59 -6.27 -7.61 5.41
C GLU A 59 -4.99 -8.40 5.22
N ALA A 60 -4.36 -8.30 4.06
CA ALA A 60 -3.11 -9.01 3.76
C ALA A 60 -2.10 -8.11 3.06
N ILE A 61 -0.82 -8.39 3.33
CA ILE A 61 0.35 -7.77 2.69
C ILE A 61 1.19 -8.91 2.11
N GLU A 62 1.39 -8.90 0.80
CA GLU A 62 2.31 -9.78 0.10
C GLU A 62 3.56 -9.00 -0.28
N LYS A 63 4.73 -9.59 0.01
CA LYS A 63 6.05 -8.98 -0.23
C LYS A 63 6.63 -9.58 -1.49
N HIS A 64 7.13 -8.76 -2.41
CA HIS A 64 7.89 -9.27 -3.55
C HIS A 64 9.33 -9.57 -3.09
N TYR A 65 9.58 -10.83 -2.72
CA TYR A 65 10.85 -11.32 -2.14
C TYR A 65 12.11 -11.16 -3.04
N GLY A 66 11.97 -10.64 -4.27
CA GLY A 66 13.08 -10.34 -5.18
C GLY A 66 13.69 -8.94 -5.04
N HIS A 67 13.05 -8.02 -4.32
CA HIS A 67 13.38 -6.59 -4.31
C HIS A 67 13.52 -6.00 -2.91
N LYS A 68 14.20 -6.69 -1.99
CA LYS A 68 14.48 -6.05 -0.68
C LYS A 68 15.42 -4.86 -0.91
N MET A 69 14.99 -3.66 -0.54
CA MET A 69 15.83 -2.47 -0.54
C MET A 69 16.84 -2.61 0.62
N GLU A 70 18.14 -2.58 0.33
CA GLU A 70 19.21 -2.59 1.35
C GLU A 70 19.34 -1.22 2.04
#